data_AF-A0AAV9XJU6-F1
#
_entry.id   AF-A0AAV9XJU6-F1
#
_cell.length_a   1.000
_cell.length_b   1.000
_cell.length_c   1.000
_cell.angle_alpha   90.00
_cell.angle_beta   90.00
_cell.angle_gamma   90.00
#
_symmetry.space_group_name_H-M   'P 1'
#
loop_
_entity.id
_entity.type
_entity.pdbx_description
1 polymer ?
#
loop_
_entity_poly.entity_id
_entity_poly.type
_entity_poly.pdbx_seq_one_letter_code
_entity_poly.pdbx_strand_id
1 'polypeptide(L)'
;MTRQIFRVDAIDHQPWKLVQILLGNLELAEQITEIKVNWERRDADIKESWTSKWIWTAEERETIIKLNNAANPGVTDETIEAIFGGVNSEALLPFLLSLTKKIESLDMGDVQPSLVLVRREGDDATASCNRMVRVLLEVLGEEGRVVEAQVQKEVKELEMTGEDENLDENLDENLDEQAEINIDEDTTLTDFMLQSRLLEGHYPEREHLCLWFYQNLEAQSPDEILHGLRNLKHFNHSYNKRASSPAQEYHGWLVSHLLPILSLPRIKSITTDWCVGGFMPWWDLTYTGPMFKEVATKYHGVKSIVESLEFSNTMINKGEFTSIAKMTKRLTNLKMKENESLAYYLDANGMEIMEHFLEHNKDTLKADNISINDIKGADLRLVGNTGW
;
A
#
# COMPACT_ATOMS: atom_id res chain seq x y z
N MET A 1 14.43 -21.87 12.84
CA MET A 1 13.40 -21.08 12.13
C MET A 1 13.22 -19.83 12.95
N THR A 2 13.69 -18.68 12.46
CA THR A 2 13.69 -17.43 13.23
C THR A 2 12.57 -16.54 12.72
N ARG A 3 11.66 -16.18 13.63
CA ARG A 3 10.59 -15.22 13.39
C ARG A 3 11.09 -13.83 13.78
N GLN A 4 10.93 -12.86 12.88
CA GLN A 4 11.22 -11.46 13.14
C GLN A 4 9.92 -10.66 13.20
N ILE A 5 9.80 -9.80 14.21
CA ILE A 5 8.74 -8.78 14.25
C ILE A 5 9.35 -7.47 13.74
N PHE A 6 8.79 -6.93 12.66
CA PHE A 6 9.21 -5.67 12.06
C PHE A 6 8.23 -4.58 12.50
N ARG A 7 8.60 -3.76 13.48
CA ARG A 7 7.72 -2.74 14.06
C ARG A 7 7.94 -1.40 13.35
N VAL A 8 7.05 -1.05 12.42
CA VAL A 8 7.10 0.19 11.65
C VAL A 8 6.90 1.37 12.60
N ASP A 9 7.88 2.26 12.63
CA ASP A 9 7.92 3.54 13.33
C ASP A 9 7.76 3.42 14.86
N ALA A 10 8.07 2.25 15.43
CA ALA A 10 8.10 2.06 16.88
C ALA A 10 9.31 2.73 17.54
N ILE A 11 9.08 3.41 18.66
CA ILE A 11 10.11 4.18 19.38
C ILE A 11 11.09 3.28 20.13
N ASP A 12 10.57 2.23 20.75
CA ASP A 12 11.32 1.26 21.54
C ASP A 12 11.92 0.14 20.67
N HIS A 13 11.57 0.09 19.38
CA HIS A 13 12.02 -0.94 18.46
C HIS A 13 12.29 -0.37 17.07
N GLN A 14 13.56 0.00 16.84
CA GLN A 14 13.96 0.73 15.65
C GLN A 14 14.38 -0.23 14.52
N PRO A 15 13.62 -0.34 13.41
CA PRO A 15 13.95 -1.28 12.33
C PRO A 15 15.29 -1.01 11.64
N TRP A 16 15.74 0.25 11.61
CA TRP A 16 17.04 0.61 11.05
C TRP A 16 18.22 0.00 11.82
N LYS A 17 18.10 -0.18 13.15
CA LYS A 17 19.12 -0.86 13.96
C LYS A 17 19.18 -2.36 13.64
N LEU A 18 18.03 -2.98 13.36
CA LEU A 18 18.02 -4.36 12.88
C LEU A 18 18.78 -4.45 11.56
N VAL A 19 18.47 -3.59 10.59
CA VAL A 19 19.18 -3.55 9.31
C VAL A 19 20.68 -3.31 9.53
N GLN A 20 21.07 -2.38 10.39
CA GLN A 20 22.47 -2.10 10.74
C GLN A 20 23.21 -3.36 11.25
N ILE A 21 22.59 -4.13 12.14
CA ILE A 21 23.14 -5.41 12.63
C ILE A 21 23.31 -6.40 11.47
N LEU A 22 22.34 -6.47 10.56
CA LEU A 22 22.40 -7.36 9.40
C LEU A 22 23.49 -6.93 8.39
N LEU A 23 23.74 -5.64 8.22
CA LEU A 23 24.84 -5.14 7.39
C LEU A 23 26.21 -5.64 7.92
N GLY A 24 26.36 -5.74 9.25
CA GLY A 24 27.57 -6.29 9.87
C GLY A 24 27.64 -7.83 9.85
N ASN A 25 26.51 -8.53 9.71
CA ASN A 25 26.46 -9.98 9.65
C ASN A 25 25.26 -10.49 8.83
N LEU A 26 25.47 -10.62 7.52
CA LEU A 26 24.42 -11.05 6.58
C LEU A 26 23.96 -12.50 6.80
N GLU A 27 24.75 -13.34 7.46
CA GLU A 27 24.33 -14.73 7.78
C GLU A 27 23.12 -14.74 8.73
N LEU A 28 22.93 -13.70 9.54
CA LEU A 28 21.74 -13.55 10.38
C LEU A 28 20.47 -13.33 9.55
N ALA A 29 20.56 -12.60 8.43
CA ALA A 29 19.43 -12.39 7.54
C ALA A 29 18.96 -13.71 6.90
N GLU A 30 19.88 -14.63 6.62
CA GLU A 30 19.55 -15.94 6.07
C GLU A 30 18.85 -16.89 7.06
N GLN A 31 18.78 -16.53 8.34
CA GLN A 31 18.06 -17.29 9.37
C GLN A 31 16.61 -16.84 9.52
N ILE A 32 16.27 -15.65 9.01
CA ILE A 32 14.90 -15.11 9.03
C ILE A 32 14.06 -15.90 8.03
N THR A 33 13.02 -16.54 8.56
CA THR A 33 12.09 -17.38 7.79
C THR A 33 10.66 -16.85 7.84
N GLU A 34 10.36 -15.98 8.80
CA GLU A 34 9.07 -15.34 8.95
C GLU A 34 9.28 -13.87 9.34
N ILE A 35 8.57 -12.97 8.68
CA ILE A 35 8.43 -11.58 9.10
C ILE A 35 6.96 -11.32 9.42
N LYS A 36 6.71 -10.77 10.61
CA LYS A 36 5.42 -10.15 10.95
C LYS A 36 5.62 -8.65 11.10
N VAL A 37 4.89 -7.87 10.33
CA VAL A 37 4.88 -6.41 10.41
C VAL A 37 3.89 -5.98 11.48
N ASN A 38 4.31 -5.05 12.32
CA ASN A 38 3.45 -4.34 13.26
C ASN A 38 3.51 -2.84 12.95
N TRP A 39 2.37 -2.18 12.90
CA TRP A 39 2.29 -0.76 12.53
C TRP A 39 2.11 0.09 13.78
N GLU A 40 3.09 0.96 14.02
CA GLU A 40 3.10 1.88 15.17
C GLU A 40 3.36 3.29 14.66
N ARG A 41 2.49 3.73 13.74
CA ARG A 41 2.58 5.06 13.14
C ARG A 41 2.54 6.15 14.19
N ARG A 42 3.18 7.27 13.83
CA ARG A 42 3.26 8.45 14.68
C ARG A 42 1.87 9.02 14.91
N ASP A 43 1.62 9.47 16.12
CA ASP A 43 0.44 10.21 16.43
C ASP A 43 0.74 11.70 16.35
N ALA A 44 0.19 12.40 15.36
CA ALA A 44 0.51 13.80 15.15
C ALA A 44 0.20 14.68 16.37
N ASP A 45 -0.67 14.27 17.30
CA ASP A 45 -1.01 15.04 18.49
C ASP A 45 -0.23 14.59 19.74
N ILE A 46 0.58 13.52 19.67
CA ILE A 46 1.40 13.02 20.77
C ILE A 46 2.86 12.98 20.32
N LYS A 47 3.64 14.01 20.67
CA LYS A 47 5.04 14.15 20.26
C LYS A 47 5.92 12.99 20.73
N GLU A 48 5.59 12.39 21.87
CA GLU A 48 6.29 11.23 22.43
C GLU A 48 6.13 9.98 21.57
N SER A 49 5.18 9.96 20.61
CA SER A 49 5.01 8.88 19.64
C SER A 49 5.87 9.05 18.38
N TRP A 50 6.57 10.17 18.22
CA TRP A 50 7.34 10.47 17.01
C TRP A 50 8.71 9.80 17.06
N THR A 51 8.94 8.84 16.17
CA THR A 51 10.27 8.28 15.97
C THR A 51 11.21 9.30 15.36
N SER A 52 12.39 9.44 15.98
CA SER A 52 13.47 10.29 15.47
C SER A 52 14.01 9.78 14.15
N LYS A 53 14.44 10.73 13.30
CA LYS A 53 15.20 10.42 12.09
C LYS A 53 16.44 9.59 12.43
N TRP A 54 16.70 8.54 11.66
CA TRP A 54 17.95 7.79 11.77
C TRP A 54 18.98 8.28 10.76
N ILE A 55 20.26 8.08 11.10
CA ILE A 55 21.38 8.56 10.29
C ILE A 55 22.31 7.37 10.04
N TRP A 56 22.55 7.10 8.77
CA TRP A 56 23.55 6.14 8.32
C TRP A 56 24.92 6.80 8.23
N THR A 57 25.95 6.07 8.65
CA THR A 57 27.34 6.40 8.35
C THR A 57 27.63 6.26 6.85
N ALA A 58 28.73 6.88 6.38
CA ALA A 58 29.14 6.75 4.98
C ALA A 58 29.40 5.28 4.58
N GLU A 59 30.05 4.50 5.45
CA GLU A 59 30.33 3.08 5.23
C GLU A 59 29.04 2.24 5.13
N GLU A 60 28.05 2.52 5.98
CA GLU A 60 26.75 1.85 5.90
C GLU A 60 26.01 2.20 4.61
N ARG A 61 26.03 3.47 4.17
CA ARG A 61 25.42 3.89 2.90
C ARG A 61 26.06 3.17 1.72
N GLU A 62 27.39 3.14 1.65
CA GLU A 62 28.13 2.41 0.62
C GLU A 62 27.80 0.91 0.64
N THR A 63 27.67 0.32 1.82
CA THR A 63 27.29 -1.09 1.99
C THR A 63 25.86 -1.34 1.52
N ILE A 64 24.91 -0.47 1.86
CA ILE A 64 23.51 -0.56 1.40
C ILE A 64 23.45 -0.52 -0.13
N ILE A 65 24.13 0.44 -0.78
CA ILE A 65 24.19 0.56 -2.25
C ILE A 65 24.80 -0.70 -2.86
N LYS A 66 25.94 -1.15 -2.33
CA LYS A 66 26.63 -2.35 -2.81
C LYS A 66 25.75 -3.59 -2.73
N LEU A 67 25.05 -3.77 -1.61
CA LEU A 67 24.13 -4.91 -1.41
C LEU A 67 22.91 -4.81 -2.30
N ASN A 68 22.35 -3.60 -2.47
CA ASN A 68 21.22 -3.37 -3.36
C ASN A 68 21.57 -3.73 -4.80
N ASN A 69 22.73 -3.28 -5.28
CA ASN A 69 23.23 -3.58 -6.63
C ASN A 69 23.59 -5.07 -6.82
N ALA A 70 23.96 -5.77 -5.75
CA ALA A 70 24.24 -7.20 -5.78
C ALA A 70 22.96 -8.06 -5.72
N ALA A 71 21.89 -7.55 -5.10
CA ALA A 71 20.57 -8.13 -5.20
C ALA A 71 20.06 -7.91 -6.63
N ASN A 72 19.73 -9.00 -7.33
CA ASN A 72 19.16 -8.91 -8.68
C ASN A 72 17.74 -9.50 -8.69
N PRO A 73 16.69 -8.67 -8.72
CA PRO A 73 16.75 -7.20 -8.57
C PRO A 73 16.98 -6.77 -7.11
N GLY A 74 17.45 -5.54 -6.96
CA GLY A 74 17.43 -4.80 -5.70
C GLY A 74 16.08 -4.11 -5.50
N VAL A 75 16.01 -3.25 -4.48
CA VAL A 75 14.94 -2.27 -4.33
C VAL A 75 15.15 -1.08 -5.29
N THR A 76 14.09 -0.32 -5.56
CA THR A 76 14.14 0.84 -6.45
C THR A 76 15.00 1.97 -5.90
N ASP A 77 15.46 2.87 -6.76
CA ASP A 77 16.28 4.02 -6.37
C ASP A 77 15.54 4.95 -5.40
N GLU A 78 14.26 5.20 -5.62
CA GLU A 78 13.43 6.03 -4.73
C GLU A 78 13.30 5.38 -3.33
N THR A 79 13.27 4.04 -3.28
CA THR A 79 13.26 3.31 -2.00
C THR A 79 14.60 3.47 -1.28
N ILE A 80 15.73 3.46 -2.01
CA ILE A 80 17.05 3.72 -1.44
C ILE A 80 17.15 5.15 -0.91
N GLU A 81 16.65 6.13 -1.66
CA GLU A 81 16.58 7.52 -1.22
C GLU A 81 15.77 7.63 0.08
N ALA A 82 14.64 6.94 0.18
CA ALA A 82 13.84 6.92 1.40
C ALA A 82 14.51 6.25 2.60
N ILE A 83 15.23 5.15 2.36
CA ILE A 83 16.07 4.50 3.38
C ILE A 83 17.12 5.47 3.91
N PHE A 84 17.73 6.28 3.03
CA PHE A 84 18.71 7.30 3.40
C PHE A 84 18.10 8.56 4.02
N GLY A 85 16.87 8.88 3.63
CA GLY A 85 16.04 9.95 4.18
C GLY A 85 15.72 9.72 5.65
N GLY A 86 15.61 8.46 6.08
CA GLY A 86 15.74 8.15 7.49
C GLY A 86 14.49 8.38 8.33
N VAL A 87 13.30 8.46 7.72
CA VAL A 87 12.05 8.84 8.39
C VAL A 87 11.06 7.68 8.43
N ASN A 88 10.62 7.17 7.30
CA ASN A 88 9.59 6.14 7.22
C ASN A 88 10.23 4.74 7.24
N SER A 89 10.21 4.07 8.39
CA SER A 89 10.94 2.80 8.54
C SER A 89 10.35 1.65 7.72
N GLU A 90 9.14 1.80 7.16
CA GLU A 90 8.60 0.84 6.20
C GLU A 90 9.44 0.74 4.92
N ALA A 91 10.16 1.81 4.54
CA ALA A 91 11.11 1.78 3.41
C ALA A 91 12.22 0.72 3.57
N LEU A 92 12.51 0.31 4.81
CA LEU A 92 13.50 -0.73 5.10
C LEU A 92 12.96 -2.15 4.88
N LEU A 93 11.65 -2.35 4.80
CA LEU A 93 11.06 -3.68 4.63
C LEU A 93 11.42 -4.31 3.27
N PRO A 94 11.25 -3.63 2.12
CA PRO A 94 11.71 -4.16 0.83
C PRO A 94 13.21 -4.50 0.82
N PHE A 95 14.02 -3.65 1.46
CA PHE A 95 15.46 -3.89 1.57
C PHE A 95 15.78 -5.10 2.45
N LEU A 96 15.09 -5.25 3.59
CA LEU A 96 15.21 -6.44 4.42
C LEU A 96 14.84 -7.70 3.63
N LEU A 97 13.77 -7.66 2.84
CA LEU A 97 13.35 -8.76 1.97
C LEU A 97 14.41 -9.11 0.91
N SER A 98 15.19 -8.14 0.41
CA SER A 98 16.29 -8.40 -0.52
C SER A 98 17.45 -9.17 0.14
N LEU A 99 17.63 -9.01 1.46
CA LEU A 99 18.67 -9.70 2.24
C LEU A 99 18.23 -11.11 2.71
N THR A 100 16.94 -11.33 2.94
CA THR A 100 16.42 -12.57 3.56
C THR A 100 16.07 -13.66 2.55
N LYS A 101 17.02 -14.51 2.17
CA LYS A 101 16.82 -15.53 1.12
C LYS A 101 15.88 -16.69 1.51
N LYS A 102 15.58 -16.91 2.79
CA LYS A 102 14.83 -18.09 3.27
C LYS A 102 13.46 -17.76 3.86
N ILE A 103 12.93 -16.57 3.58
CA ILE A 103 11.57 -16.22 4.00
C ILE A 103 10.57 -17.18 3.39
N GLU A 104 9.70 -17.71 4.25
CA GLU A 104 8.59 -18.58 3.88
C GLU A 104 7.24 -17.95 4.23
N SER A 105 7.22 -17.00 5.18
CA SER A 105 6.00 -16.32 5.60
C SER A 105 6.21 -14.82 5.79
N LEU A 106 5.28 -14.03 5.27
CA LEU A 106 5.21 -12.58 5.41
C LEU A 106 3.79 -12.22 5.82
N ASP A 107 3.66 -11.69 7.03
CA ASP A 107 2.41 -11.16 7.58
C ASP A 107 2.55 -9.63 7.63
N MET A 108 1.86 -8.93 6.73
CA MET A 108 1.88 -7.47 6.67
C MET A 108 1.04 -6.82 7.78
N GLY A 109 0.29 -7.60 8.57
CA GLY A 109 -0.55 -7.09 9.65
C GLY A 109 -1.68 -6.16 9.16
N ASP A 110 -2.18 -5.33 10.07
CA ASP A 110 -3.23 -4.35 9.80
C ASP A 110 -2.59 -3.06 9.28
N VAL A 111 -2.39 -2.98 7.97
CA VAL A 111 -1.61 -1.91 7.34
C VAL A 111 -2.14 -0.52 7.66
N GLN A 112 -1.20 0.39 7.99
CA GLN A 112 -1.42 1.81 8.20
C GLN A 112 -0.59 2.61 7.19
N PRO A 113 -1.16 2.96 6.02
CA PRO A 113 -0.38 3.55 4.93
C PRO A 113 0.14 4.95 5.29
N SER A 114 -0.68 5.77 5.95
CA SER A 114 -0.29 7.13 6.34
C SER A 114 0.89 7.14 7.31
N LEU A 115 1.78 8.13 7.16
CA LEU A 115 2.92 8.33 8.05
C LEU A 115 2.50 8.69 9.48
N VAL A 116 1.29 9.26 9.64
CA VAL A 116 0.71 9.65 10.92
C VAL A 116 -0.69 9.04 11.10
N LEU A 117 -1.08 8.76 12.33
CA LEU A 117 -2.41 8.27 12.67
C LEU A 117 -3.47 9.34 12.39
N VAL A 118 -4.54 8.92 11.72
CA VAL A 118 -5.75 9.70 11.56
C VAL A 118 -6.63 9.45 12.79
N ARG A 119 -6.94 10.49 13.57
CA ARG A 119 -7.67 10.33 14.84
C ARG A 119 -9.12 10.77 14.82
N ARG A 120 -9.48 11.78 14.02
CA ARG A 120 -10.83 12.36 14.10
C ARG A 120 -11.63 11.93 12.88
N GLU A 121 -12.75 11.27 13.15
CA GLU A 121 -13.82 11.14 12.18
C GLU A 121 -14.21 12.55 11.72
N GLY A 122 -14.12 12.81 10.41
CA GLY A 122 -14.39 14.12 9.82
C GLY A 122 -13.17 15.03 9.60
N ASP A 123 -11.95 14.59 9.92
CA ASP A 123 -10.76 15.25 9.35
C ASP A 123 -10.82 15.17 7.82
N ASP A 124 -10.64 16.30 7.13
CA ASP A 124 -10.47 16.29 5.68
C ASP A 124 -9.02 15.93 5.29
N ALA A 125 -8.78 15.83 3.97
CA ALA A 125 -7.46 15.56 3.44
C ALA A 125 -6.45 16.63 3.89
N THR A 126 -6.83 17.90 3.87
CA THR A 126 -5.99 19.05 4.25
C THR A 126 -5.51 18.98 5.69
N ALA A 127 -6.41 18.73 6.65
CA ALA A 127 -6.07 18.58 8.05
C ALA A 127 -5.11 17.40 8.28
N SER A 128 -5.30 16.30 7.55
CA SER A 128 -4.39 15.15 7.58
C SER A 128 -3.01 15.49 7.01
N CYS A 129 -2.96 16.22 5.89
CA CYS A 129 -1.72 16.71 5.28
C CYS A 129 -0.94 17.64 6.22
N ASN A 130 -1.60 18.64 6.80
CA ASN A 130 -0.95 19.62 7.68
C ASN A 130 -0.36 18.96 8.94
N ARG A 131 -0.99 17.89 9.43
CA ARG A 131 -0.44 17.08 10.51
C ARG A 131 0.80 16.29 10.08
N MET A 132 0.80 15.70 8.88
CA MET A 132 1.99 15.03 8.34
C MET A 132 3.16 16.01 8.16
N VAL A 133 2.92 17.15 7.53
CA VAL A 133 3.91 18.22 7.33
C VAL A 133 4.49 18.67 8.67
N ARG A 134 3.65 18.94 9.67
CA ARG A 134 4.10 19.30 11.03
C ARG A 134 5.03 18.27 11.64
N VAL A 135 4.67 16.99 11.54
CA VAL A 135 5.51 15.89 12.06
C VAL A 135 6.83 15.81 11.30
N LEU A 136 6.81 15.94 9.97
CA LEU A 136 8.00 15.90 9.13
C LEU A 136 8.96 17.06 9.42
N LEU A 137 8.46 18.29 9.53
CA LEU A 137 9.28 19.47 9.87
C LEU A 137 10.01 19.28 11.20
N GLU A 138 9.34 18.75 12.22
CA GLU A 138 9.99 18.48 13.50
C GLU A 138 11.01 17.34 13.40
N VAL A 139 10.66 16.23 12.74
CA VAL A 139 11.53 15.04 12.64
C VAL A 139 12.79 15.34 11.80
N LEU A 140 12.65 16.14 10.74
CA LEU A 140 13.74 16.56 9.85
C LEU A 140 14.55 17.73 10.43
N GLY A 141 13.96 18.54 11.30
CA GLY A 141 14.62 19.68 11.93
C GLY A 141 15.09 20.71 10.90
N GLU A 142 16.41 20.95 10.84
CA GLU A 142 16.98 21.97 9.95
C GLU A 142 16.75 21.66 8.46
N GLU A 143 16.85 20.39 8.07
CA GLU A 143 16.61 19.99 6.67
C GLU A 143 15.18 20.32 6.23
N GLY A 144 14.20 20.04 7.11
CA GLY A 144 12.80 20.37 6.86
C GLY A 144 12.58 21.89 6.73
N ARG A 145 13.22 22.70 7.59
CA ARG A 145 13.13 24.17 7.52
C ARG A 145 13.76 24.75 6.26
N VAL A 146 14.84 24.16 5.75
CA VAL A 146 15.44 24.56 4.48
C VAL A 146 14.48 24.29 3.31
N VAL A 147 13.83 23.13 3.29
CA VAL A 147 12.81 22.80 2.29
C VAL A 147 11.64 23.78 2.36
N GLU A 148 11.13 24.06 3.57
CA GLU A 148 10.06 25.02 3.81
C GLU A 148 10.40 26.42 3.28
N ALA A 149 11.58 26.94 3.62
CA ALA A 149 12.03 28.25 3.16
C ALA A 149 12.16 28.32 1.63
N GLN A 150 12.61 27.24 0.99
CA GLN A 150 12.72 27.17 -0.47
C GLN A 150 11.33 27.14 -1.14
N VAL A 151 10.37 26.40 -0.58
CA VAL A 151 8.98 26.39 -1.07
C VAL A 151 8.36 27.77 -0.96
N GLN A 152 8.48 28.42 0.20
CA GLN A 152 7.95 29.78 0.41
C GLN A 152 8.54 30.80 -0.57
N LYS A 153 9.80 30.60 -0.99
CA LYS A 153 10.44 31.46 -1.99
C LYS A 153 9.84 31.25 -3.38
N GLU A 154 9.63 30.01 -3.77
CA GLU A 154 9.10 29.67 -5.11
C GLU A 154 7.65 30.09 -5.30
N VAL A 155 6.82 29.92 -4.27
CA VAL A 155 5.42 30.40 -4.30
C VAL A 155 5.36 31.91 -4.55
N LYS A 156 6.18 32.69 -3.83
CA LYS A 156 6.29 34.14 -4.03
C LYS A 156 6.77 34.51 -5.44
N GLU A 157 7.68 33.73 -6.01
CA GLU A 157 8.14 33.95 -7.39
C GLU A 157 7.02 33.68 -8.40
N LEU A 158 6.20 32.64 -8.20
CA LEU A 158 5.07 32.33 -9.06
C LEU A 158 3.98 33.40 -9.00
N GLU A 159 3.62 33.87 -7.80
CA GLU A 159 2.65 34.96 -7.59
C GLU A 159 3.06 36.22 -8.34
N MET A 160 4.34 36.63 -8.25
CA MET A 160 4.86 37.80 -8.97
C MET A 160 4.85 37.66 -10.49
N THR A 161 4.81 36.43 -11.03
CA THR A 161 4.72 36.19 -12.48
C THR A 161 3.29 36.03 -13.00
N GLY A 162 2.30 35.79 -12.12
CA GLY A 162 0.90 35.61 -12.49
C GLY A 162 0.11 36.92 -12.66
N GLU A 163 0.65 38.06 -12.22
CA GLU A 163 -0.06 39.35 -12.25
C GLU A 163 0.01 40.10 -13.60
N ASP A 164 0.72 39.61 -14.63
CA ASP A 164 1.02 40.39 -15.85
C ASP A 164 0.34 39.90 -17.16
N GLU A 165 -0.61 38.95 -17.10
CA GLU A 165 -1.38 38.52 -18.28
C GLU A 165 -2.91 38.64 -18.09
N ASN A 166 -3.45 39.82 -18.47
CA ASN A 166 -4.78 40.04 -19.04
C ASN A 166 -5.97 39.23 -18.46
N LEU A 167 -6.65 39.81 -17.46
CA LEU A 167 -8.10 39.61 -17.31
C LEU A 167 -8.84 40.80 -17.95
N ASP A 168 -9.35 40.51 -19.14
CA ASP A 168 -10.21 41.31 -19.99
C ASP A 168 -11.39 41.92 -19.21
N GLU A 169 -11.60 43.25 -19.32
CA GLU A 169 -12.61 44.05 -18.62
C GLU A 169 -14.07 43.77 -19.04
N ASN A 170 -14.43 42.55 -19.43
CA ASN A 170 -15.78 42.21 -19.88
C ASN A 170 -16.30 40.90 -19.27
N LEU A 171 -16.76 40.96 -18.01
CA LEU A 171 -17.66 39.95 -17.45
C LEU A 171 -18.86 40.63 -16.78
N ASP A 172 -19.92 40.60 -17.59
CA ASP A 172 -21.35 40.80 -17.34
C ASP A 172 -21.81 40.81 -15.87
N GLU A 173 -22.39 41.93 -15.47
CA GLU A 173 -23.16 42.10 -14.23
C GLU A 173 -24.48 41.32 -14.34
N ASN A 174 -24.51 40.01 -14.06
CA ASN A 174 -25.73 39.30 -13.62
C ASN A 174 -25.46 37.81 -13.31
N LEU A 175 -25.03 37.50 -12.09
CA LEU A 175 -25.28 36.19 -11.48
C LEU A 175 -25.53 36.37 -9.98
N ASP A 176 -26.79 36.19 -9.60
CA ASP A 176 -27.27 36.14 -8.22
C ASP A 176 -26.64 34.97 -7.43
N GLU A 177 -26.30 35.28 -6.17
CA GLU A 177 -26.15 34.38 -5.02
C GLU A 177 -25.61 32.96 -5.27
N GLN A 178 -24.28 32.82 -5.27
CA GLN A 178 -23.62 31.59 -4.85
C GLN A 178 -22.55 31.89 -3.80
N ALA A 179 -22.51 31.04 -2.77
CA ALA A 179 -21.78 31.22 -1.53
C ALA A 179 -20.29 31.60 -1.75
N GLU A 180 -19.89 32.75 -1.20
CA GLU A 180 -18.49 33.08 -0.97
C GLU A 180 -17.89 32.06 0.02
N ILE A 181 -17.26 31.03 -0.52
CA ILE A 181 -16.20 30.34 0.22
C ILE A 181 -14.94 31.19 -0.01
N ASN A 182 -14.64 32.06 0.94
CA ASN A 182 -13.32 32.71 1.02
C ASN A 182 -12.29 31.63 1.36
N ILE A 183 -11.77 30.94 0.34
CA ILE A 183 -10.62 30.05 0.46
C ILE A 183 -9.40 30.93 0.24
N ASP A 184 -8.54 31.01 1.26
CA ASP A 184 -7.28 31.76 1.22
C ASP A 184 -6.30 31.05 0.26
N GLU A 185 -6.34 31.42 -1.04
CA GLU A 185 -5.65 30.73 -2.13
C GLU A 185 -4.14 30.58 -1.88
N ASP A 186 -3.49 31.60 -1.29
CA ASP A 186 -2.04 31.62 -0.98
C ASP A 186 -1.61 30.52 0.01
N THR A 187 -2.49 30.19 0.97
CA THR A 187 -2.20 29.16 1.97
C THR A 187 -2.28 27.77 1.34
N THR A 188 -3.18 27.57 0.37
CA THR A 188 -3.39 26.26 -0.26
C THR A 188 -2.26 25.85 -1.21
N LEU A 189 -1.69 26.80 -1.98
CA LEU A 189 -0.58 26.50 -2.89
C LEU A 189 0.72 26.22 -2.13
N THR A 190 1.01 27.03 -1.11
CA THR A 190 2.19 26.82 -0.24
C THR A 190 2.10 25.48 0.48
N ASP A 191 0.96 25.16 1.09
CA ASP A 191 0.75 23.90 1.81
C ASP A 191 0.89 22.69 0.86
N PHE A 192 0.35 22.78 -0.36
CA PHE A 192 0.47 21.73 -1.37
C PHE A 192 1.91 21.51 -1.84
N MET A 193 2.64 22.58 -2.17
CA MET A 193 4.04 22.49 -2.59
C MET A 193 4.94 22.00 -1.46
N LEU A 194 4.69 22.46 -0.22
CA LEU A 194 5.42 22.05 0.97
C LEU A 194 5.20 20.57 1.27
N GLN A 195 3.95 20.13 1.17
CA GLN A 195 3.59 18.72 1.26
C GLN A 195 4.34 17.91 0.21
N SER A 196 4.28 18.30 -1.06
CA SER A 196 4.90 17.56 -2.16
C SER A 196 6.40 17.34 -1.90
N ARG A 197 7.13 18.40 -1.53
CA ARG A 197 8.58 18.33 -1.31
C ARG A 197 9.02 17.63 -0.04
N LEU A 198 8.26 17.77 1.06
CA LEU A 198 8.59 17.07 2.30
C LEU A 198 8.20 15.60 2.25
N LEU A 199 7.20 15.23 1.45
CA LEU A 199 6.83 13.84 1.24
C LEU A 199 7.77 13.15 0.23
N GLU A 200 8.34 13.90 -0.71
CA GLU A 200 9.35 13.42 -1.67
C GLU A 200 10.47 12.67 -0.92
N GLY A 201 10.72 11.42 -1.32
CA GLY A 201 11.69 10.55 -0.65
C GLY A 201 11.34 10.12 0.79
N HIS A 202 10.15 10.38 1.33
CA HIS A 202 9.72 9.89 2.66
C HIS A 202 8.40 9.13 2.63
N TYR A 203 7.61 9.37 1.60
CA TYR A 203 6.36 8.70 1.30
C TYR A 203 6.40 8.22 -0.15
N PRO A 204 5.88 7.03 -0.48
CA PRO A 204 5.83 6.55 -1.86
C PRO A 204 5.08 7.56 -2.75
N GLU A 205 5.79 8.18 -3.69
CA GLU A 205 5.30 9.32 -4.47
C GLU A 205 4.14 8.97 -5.41
N ARG A 206 3.97 7.69 -5.75
CA ARG A 206 3.07 7.28 -6.83
C ARG A 206 1.61 7.14 -6.43
N GLU A 207 1.26 7.18 -5.14
CA GLU A 207 -0.09 6.78 -4.71
C GLU A 207 -0.45 7.21 -3.29
N HIS A 208 -1.66 7.74 -3.10
CA HIS A 208 -2.23 8.11 -1.80
C HIS A 208 -2.44 6.93 -0.83
N LEU A 209 -2.19 5.69 -1.26
CA LEU A 209 -2.37 4.45 -0.49
C LEU A 209 -1.14 3.53 -0.52
N CYS A 210 -0.01 3.99 -1.06
CA CYS A 210 1.12 3.10 -1.32
C CYS A 210 2.07 2.90 -0.16
N LEU A 211 2.58 1.69 -0.08
CA LEU A 211 3.72 1.28 0.74
C LEU A 211 4.95 1.19 -0.16
N TRP A 212 6.14 1.41 0.39
CA TRP A 212 7.39 1.10 -0.31
C TRP A 212 7.44 -0.37 -0.73
N PHE A 213 6.81 -1.27 0.05
CA PHE A 213 6.57 -2.65 -0.36
C PHE A 213 5.87 -2.78 -1.72
N TYR A 214 4.79 -2.05 -1.96
CA TYR A 214 4.05 -2.12 -3.23
C TYR A 214 4.83 -1.49 -4.38
N GLN A 215 5.45 -0.33 -4.15
CA GLN A 215 6.27 0.31 -5.17
C GLN A 215 7.37 -0.64 -5.71
N ASN A 216 8.03 -1.38 -4.81
CA ASN A 216 9.02 -2.38 -5.21
C ASN A 216 8.40 -3.61 -5.88
N LEU A 217 7.23 -4.03 -5.43
CA LEU A 217 6.52 -5.17 -6.02
C LEU A 217 6.06 -4.87 -7.46
N GLU A 218 5.68 -3.62 -7.74
CA GLU A 218 5.13 -3.19 -9.03
C GLU A 218 6.19 -2.79 -10.05
N ALA A 219 7.31 -2.22 -9.60
CA ALA A 219 8.48 -1.98 -10.43
C ALA A 219 9.00 -3.28 -11.07
N GLN A 220 8.75 -4.41 -10.42
CA GLN A 220 9.27 -5.71 -10.77
C GLN A 220 8.46 -6.45 -11.83
N SER A 221 9.13 -7.04 -12.82
CA SER A 221 8.52 -8.03 -13.72
C SER A 221 8.39 -9.40 -13.03
N PRO A 222 7.59 -10.34 -13.57
CA PRO A 222 7.50 -11.70 -13.02
C PRO A 222 8.86 -12.43 -12.87
N ASP A 223 9.88 -12.03 -13.65
CA ASP A 223 11.22 -12.62 -13.60
C ASP A 223 12.17 -11.85 -12.66
N GLU A 224 11.80 -10.64 -12.27
CA GLU A 224 12.58 -9.73 -11.42
C GLU A 224 11.96 -9.68 -10.02
N ILE A 225 11.87 -10.80 -9.32
CA ILE A 225 11.29 -10.84 -7.98
C ILE A 225 12.38 -10.63 -6.92
N LEU A 226 12.15 -9.75 -5.92
CA LEU A 226 13.01 -9.61 -4.73
C LEU A 226 13.37 -10.98 -4.15
N HIS A 227 14.65 -11.17 -3.79
CA HIS A 227 15.17 -12.49 -3.40
C HIS A 227 14.36 -13.16 -2.29
N GLY A 228 13.94 -12.43 -1.27
CA GLY A 228 13.14 -12.98 -0.17
C GLY A 228 11.72 -13.37 -0.55
N LEU A 229 11.14 -12.79 -1.59
CA LEU A 229 9.81 -13.15 -2.06
C LEU A 229 9.80 -14.46 -2.87
N ARG A 230 10.95 -14.88 -3.42
CA ARG A 230 11.06 -16.13 -4.22
C ARG A 230 10.74 -17.39 -3.43
N ASN A 231 10.93 -17.36 -2.11
CA ASN A 231 10.68 -18.50 -1.21
C ASN A 231 9.40 -18.37 -0.40
N LEU A 232 8.67 -17.27 -0.57
CA LEU A 232 7.45 -17.00 0.16
C LEU A 232 6.38 -18.06 -0.15
N LYS A 233 5.87 -18.71 0.90
CA LYS A 233 4.79 -19.70 0.84
C LYS A 233 3.49 -19.16 1.40
N HIS A 234 3.56 -18.27 2.38
CA HIS A 234 2.41 -17.75 3.10
C HIS A 234 2.45 -16.23 3.13
N PHE A 235 1.41 -15.60 2.60
CA PHE A 235 1.24 -14.16 2.64
C PHE A 235 -0.05 -13.82 3.38
N ASN A 236 0.03 -12.91 4.35
CA ASN A 236 -1.13 -12.36 5.03
C ASN A 236 -1.11 -10.83 4.90
N HIS A 237 -2.26 -10.25 4.60
CA HIS A 237 -2.41 -8.81 4.42
C HIS A 237 -3.76 -8.33 4.91
N SER A 238 -3.79 -7.40 5.86
CA SER A 238 -5.00 -6.68 6.26
C SER A 238 -4.80 -5.17 6.07
N TYR A 239 -5.85 -4.41 6.32
CA TYR A 239 -5.86 -2.97 6.22
C TYR A 239 -6.58 -2.37 7.42
N ASN A 240 -5.95 -1.41 8.08
CA ASN A 240 -6.55 -0.75 9.23
C ASN A 240 -7.45 0.40 8.77
N LYS A 241 -8.74 0.10 8.57
CA LYS A 241 -9.77 1.10 8.18
C LYS A 241 -9.78 2.36 9.06
N ARG A 242 -9.47 2.24 10.36
CA ARG A 242 -9.48 3.39 11.28
C ARG A 242 -8.25 4.28 11.17
N ALA A 243 -7.16 3.78 10.59
CA ALA A 243 -5.92 4.53 10.41
C ALA A 243 -5.89 5.30 9.07
N SER A 244 -6.94 5.20 8.26
CA SER A 244 -7.05 5.83 6.94
C SER A 244 -7.81 7.15 7.02
N SER A 245 -7.55 8.05 6.09
CA SER A 245 -8.24 9.34 6.01
C SER A 245 -9.77 9.14 5.91
N PRO A 246 -10.59 9.90 6.66
CA PRO A 246 -12.05 9.75 6.68
C PRO A 246 -12.70 10.07 5.33
N ALA A 247 -12.01 10.82 4.46
CA ALA A 247 -12.49 11.19 3.14
C ALA A 247 -12.52 10.03 2.13
N GLN A 248 -11.97 8.86 2.47
CA GLN A 248 -11.93 7.71 1.57
C GLN A 248 -13.09 6.75 1.87
N GLU A 249 -14.25 6.96 1.26
CA GLU A 249 -15.44 6.10 1.45
C GLU A 249 -15.18 4.60 1.18
N TYR A 250 -14.12 4.27 0.43
CA TYR A 250 -13.68 2.90 0.17
C TYR A 250 -12.29 2.68 0.75
N HIS A 251 -12.28 2.08 1.95
CA HIS A 251 -11.07 1.77 2.68
C HIS A 251 -10.55 0.39 2.31
N GLY A 252 -9.32 0.31 1.83
CA GLY A 252 -8.64 -0.96 1.60
C GLY A 252 -7.38 -0.80 0.79
N TRP A 253 -6.68 -1.92 0.62
CA TRP A 253 -5.54 -1.99 -0.30
C TRP A 253 -5.99 -2.52 -1.66
N LEU A 254 -5.34 -2.05 -2.72
CA LEU A 254 -5.78 -2.30 -4.08
C LEU A 254 -5.53 -3.74 -4.50
N VAL A 255 -6.53 -4.36 -5.13
CA VAL A 255 -6.47 -5.74 -5.65
C VAL A 255 -5.45 -5.87 -6.79
N SER A 256 -5.02 -4.78 -7.42
CA SER A 256 -3.92 -4.77 -8.38
C SER A 256 -2.62 -5.31 -7.76
N HIS A 257 -2.32 -4.96 -6.51
CA HIS A 257 -1.13 -5.43 -5.81
C HIS A 257 -1.15 -6.94 -5.50
N LEU A 258 -2.33 -7.59 -5.54
CA LEU A 258 -2.46 -9.03 -5.33
C LEU A 258 -1.91 -9.85 -6.50
N LEU A 259 -1.94 -9.33 -7.73
CA LEU A 259 -1.53 -10.08 -8.92
C LEU A 259 -0.02 -10.45 -8.90
N PRO A 260 0.90 -9.52 -8.59
CA PRO A 260 2.30 -9.89 -8.36
C PRO A 260 2.48 -10.95 -7.27
N ILE A 261 1.75 -10.88 -6.15
CA ILE A 261 1.85 -11.86 -5.06
C ILE A 261 1.39 -13.25 -5.50
N LEU A 262 0.29 -13.33 -6.23
CA LEU A 262 -0.20 -14.59 -6.81
C LEU A 262 0.80 -15.20 -7.81
N SER A 263 1.66 -14.39 -8.42
CA SER A 263 2.68 -14.84 -9.38
C SER A 263 3.93 -15.44 -8.72
N LEU A 264 4.09 -15.30 -7.40
CA LEU A 264 5.29 -15.74 -6.70
C LEU A 264 5.49 -17.26 -6.84
N PRO A 265 6.73 -17.72 -7.10
CA PRO A 265 6.99 -19.08 -7.59
C PRO A 265 6.80 -20.18 -6.54
N ARG A 266 6.64 -19.83 -5.27
CA ARG A 266 6.48 -20.78 -4.14
C ARG A 266 5.26 -20.50 -3.27
N ILE A 267 4.41 -19.54 -3.66
CA ILE A 267 3.25 -19.14 -2.87
C ILE A 267 2.25 -20.30 -2.79
N LYS A 268 1.77 -20.57 -1.57
CA LYS A 268 0.80 -21.64 -1.28
C LYS A 268 -0.49 -21.09 -0.72
N SER A 269 -0.42 -20.12 0.18
CA SER A 269 -1.59 -19.50 0.77
C SER A 269 -1.48 -17.99 0.77
N ILE A 270 -2.59 -17.34 0.44
CA ILE A 270 -2.76 -15.91 0.61
C ILE A 270 -4.04 -15.67 1.39
N THR A 271 -3.92 -14.90 2.47
CA THR A 271 -5.05 -14.39 3.24
C THR A 271 -5.06 -12.87 3.09
N THR A 272 -6.20 -12.33 2.68
CA THR A 272 -6.40 -10.91 2.51
C THR A 272 -7.61 -10.45 3.29
N ASP A 273 -7.53 -9.25 3.83
CA ASP A 273 -8.61 -8.54 4.49
C ASP A 273 -8.65 -7.11 3.95
N TRP A 274 -9.86 -6.57 3.75
CA TRP A 274 -10.08 -5.22 3.19
C TRP A 274 -9.36 -4.99 1.86
N CYS A 275 -9.42 -5.98 0.96
CA CYS A 275 -8.93 -5.85 -0.41
C CYS A 275 -10.04 -5.22 -1.28
N VAL A 276 -9.71 -4.15 -2.01
CA VAL A 276 -10.67 -3.39 -2.80
C VAL A 276 -10.29 -3.38 -4.27
N GLY A 277 -11.29 -3.43 -5.14
CA GLY A 277 -11.12 -3.42 -6.59
C GLY A 277 -12.27 -2.67 -7.24
N GLY A 278 -12.17 -2.47 -8.56
CA GLY A 278 -13.13 -1.70 -9.32
C GLY A 278 -13.02 -0.20 -9.04
N PHE A 279 -12.88 0.53 -10.14
CA PHE A 279 -12.79 1.98 -10.20
C PHE A 279 -11.40 2.52 -9.84
N MET A 280 -10.86 3.34 -10.75
CA MET A 280 -10.00 4.46 -10.35
C MET A 280 -10.68 5.04 -9.11
N PRO A 281 -9.98 5.20 -7.97
CA PRO A 281 -10.61 5.72 -6.75
C PRO A 281 -11.42 6.95 -7.16
N TRP A 282 -12.75 6.83 -7.20
CA TRP A 282 -13.58 7.85 -7.88
C TRP A 282 -13.58 9.16 -7.08
N TRP A 283 -13.12 9.06 -5.82
CA TRP A 283 -12.80 10.15 -4.92
C TRP A 283 -11.45 10.84 -5.23
N ASP A 284 -10.62 10.26 -6.10
CA ASP A 284 -9.30 10.76 -6.46
C ASP A 284 -9.12 10.71 -7.99
N LEU A 285 -9.59 11.78 -8.64
CA LEU A 285 -9.40 12.02 -10.07
C LEU A 285 -7.93 12.22 -10.46
N THR A 286 -7.05 12.41 -9.46
CA THR A 286 -5.61 12.59 -9.63
C THR A 286 -4.82 11.29 -9.44
N TYR A 287 -5.49 10.17 -9.20
CA TYR A 287 -4.84 8.87 -9.06
C TYR A 287 -4.05 8.49 -10.32
N THR A 288 -2.72 8.43 -10.18
CA THR A 288 -1.78 8.02 -11.24
C THR A 288 -1.20 6.62 -11.03
N GLY A 289 -1.66 5.89 -10.01
CA GLY A 289 -1.20 4.52 -9.74
C GLY A 289 -1.64 3.52 -10.81
N PRO A 290 -1.14 2.28 -10.77
CA PRO A 290 -1.40 1.32 -11.82
C PRO A 290 -2.85 0.84 -11.77
N MET A 291 -3.48 0.80 -12.95
CA MET A 291 -4.84 0.27 -13.07
C MET A 291 -4.80 -1.26 -13.06
N PHE A 292 -5.81 -1.90 -12.46
CA PHE A 292 -5.89 -3.37 -12.41
C PHE A 292 -5.69 -4.03 -13.77
N LYS A 293 -6.28 -3.45 -14.83
CA LYS A 293 -6.16 -3.96 -16.20
C LYS A 293 -4.72 -3.94 -16.73
N GLU A 294 -3.94 -2.92 -16.36
CA GLU A 294 -2.54 -2.80 -16.78
C GLU A 294 -1.68 -3.85 -16.09
N VAL A 295 -1.85 -4.00 -14.77
CA VAL A 295 -1.17 -5.04 -14.00
C VAL A 295 -1.60 -6.43 -14.49
N ALA A 296 -2.88 -6.69 -14.70
CA ALA A 296 -3.38 -7.95 -15.24
C ALA A 296 -2.82 -8.26 -16.64
N THR A 297 -2.56 -7.24 -17.45
CA THR A 297 -1.90 -7.40 -18.76
C THR A 297 -0.43 -7.78 -18.57
N LYS A 298 0.29 -7.13 -17.64
CA LYS A 298 1.69 -7.44 -17.29
C LYS A 298 1.87 -8.89 -16.83
N TYR A 299 0.93 -9.42 -16.05
CA TYR A 299 0.96 -10.79 -15.53
C TYR A 299 0.15 -11.78 -16.40
N HIS A 300 -0.23 -11.39 -17.61
CA HIS A 300 -1.01 -12.26 -18.50
C HIS A 300 -0.25 -13.55 -18.82
N GLY A 301 -0.93 -14.69 -18.68
CA GLY A 301 -0.36 -16.01 -18.96
C GLY A 301 0.49 -16.59 -17.82
N VAL A 302 0.82 -15.81 -16.79
CA VAL A 302 1.47 -16.33 -15.58
C VAL A 302 0.49 -17.24 -14.85
N LYS A 303 0.94 -18.43 -14.46
CA LYS A 303 0.11 -19.40 -13.74
C LYS A 303 0.48 -19.40 -12.27
N SER A 304 -0.47 -19.00 -11.43
CA SER A 304 -0.30 -19.09 -9.99
C SER A 304 -0.37 -20.54 -9.54
N ILE A 305 0.53 -20.88 -8.61
CA ILE A 305 0.55 -22.19 -7.93
C ILE A 305 -0.15 -22.17 -6.57
N VAL A 306 -0.83 -21.06 -6.23
CA VAL A 306 -1.52 -20.91 -4.95
C VAL A 306 -2.56 -22.02 -4.75
N GLU A 307 -2.59 -22.57 -3.54
CA GLU A 307 -3.43 -23.71 -3.16
C GLU A 307 -4.60 -23.27 -2.27
N SER A 308 -4.45 -22.15 -1.53
CA SER A 308 -5.49 -21.60 -0.65
C SER A 308 -5.59 -20.08 -0.79
N LEU A 309 -6.80 -19.59 -1.00
CA LEU A 309 -7.11 -18.16 -0.96
C LEU A 309 -8.20 -17.89 0.07
N GLU A 310 -7.95 -16.87 0.89
CA GLU A 310 -8.94 -16.35 1.82
C GLU A 310 -9.10 -14.85 1.61
N PHE A 311 -10.33 -14.42 1.38
CA PHE A 311 -10.72 -13.02 1.25
C PHE A 311 -11.65 -12.66 2.41
N SER A 312 -11.35 -11.57 3.09
CA SER A 312 -12.22 -10.99 4.13
C SER A 312 -12.53 -9.54 3.84
N ASN A 313 -13.77 -9.10 4.09
CA ASN A 313 -14.20 -7.70 3.95
C ASN A 313 -13.82 -7.06 2.59
N THR A 314 -14.02 -7.77 1.48
CA THR A 314 -13.52 -7.38 0.16
C THR A 314 -14.56 -6.70 -0.71
N MET A 315 -14.11 -5.67 -1.44
CA MET A 315 -14.93 -4.96 -2.43
C MET A 315 -14.31 -5.10 -3.80
N ILE A 316 -14.15 -6.35 -4.27
CA ILE A 316 -13.55 -6.67 -5.57
C ILE A 316 -14.66 -6.93 -6.58
N ASN A 317 -14.57 -6.36 -7.78
CA ASN A 317 -15.61 -6.59 -8.77
C ASN A 317 -15.50 -7.97 -9.43
N LYS A 318 -16.60 -8.43 -10.03
CA LYS A 318 -16.70 -9.72 -10.72
C LYS A 318 -15.61 -9.92 -11.78
N GLY A 319 -15.29 -8.90 -12.57
CA GLY A 319 -14.28 -8.99 -13.63
C GLY A 319 -12.87 -9.24 -13.08
N GLU A 320 -12.55 -8.64 -11.94
CA GLU A 320 -11.30 -8.85 -11.22
C GLU A 320 -11.26 -10.23 -10.57
N PHE A 321 -12.33 -10.69 -9.91
CA PHE A 321 -12.43 -12.06 -9.41
C PHE A 321 -12.27 -13.09 -10.52
N THR A 322 -12.90 -12.85 -11.68
CA THR A 322 -12.73 -13.70 -12.88
C THR A 322 -11.25 -13.74 -13.30
N SER A 323 -10.55 -12.61 -13.24
CA SER A 323 -9.14 -12.52 -13.63
C SER A 323 -8.24 -13.27 -12.64
N ILE A 324 -8.50 -13.13 -11.33
CA ILE A 324 -7.84 -13.90 -10.26
C ILE A 324 -8.09 -15.40 -10.47
N ALA A 325 -9.35 -15.80 -10.66
CA ALA A 325 -9.73 -17.19 -10.90
C ALA A 325 -9.02 -17.78 -12.12
N LYS A 326 -8.87 -17.01 -13.21
CA LYS A 326 -8.11 -17.43 -14.40
C LYS A 326 -6.63 -17.70 -14.08
N MET A 327 -6.02 -16.94 -13.18
CA MET A 327 -4.61 -17.05 -12.83
C MET A 327 -4.33 -18.19 -11.84
N THR A 328 -5.24 -18.42 -10.91
CA THR A 328 -5.20 -19.53 -9.95
C THR A 328 -5.64 -20.80 -10.67
N LYS A 329 -4.73 -21.72 -10.98
CA LYS A 329 -5.06 -23.00 -11.67
C LYS A 329 -4.89 -24.23 -10.79
N ARG A 330 -4.52 -24.03 -9.52
CA ARG A 330 -4.18 -25.06 -8.54
C ARG A 330 -4.88 -24.86 -7.20
N LEU A 331 -5.91 -24.02 -7.17
CA LEU A 331 -6.61 -23.70 -5.95
C LEU A 331 -7.33 -24.95 -5.43
N THR A 332 -7.12 -25.28 -4.18
CA THR A 332 -7.78 -26.41 -3.50
C THR A 332 -8.77 -25.96 -2.44
N ASN A 333 -8.60 -24.74 -1.93
CA ASN A 333 -9.41 -24.12 -0.90
C ASN A 333 -9.68 -22.65 -1.25
N LEU A 334 -10.94 -22.23 -1.16
CA LEU A 334 -11.36 -20.84 -1.32
C LEU A 334 -12.29 -20.46 -0.18
N LYS A 335 -11.94 -19.40 0.54
CA LYS A 335 -12.79 -18.84 1.59
C LYS A 335 -13.02 -17.36 1.32
N MET A 336 -14.27 -16.94 1.41
CA MET A 336 -14.68 -15.54 1.28
C MET A 336 -15.61 -15.23 2.44
N LYS A 337 -15.33 -14.15 3.16
CA LYS A 337 -16.12 -13.75 4.32
C LYS A 337 -16.27 -12.24 4.38
N GLU A 338 -17.50 -11.77 4.30
CA GLU A 338 -17.82 -10.36 4.48
C GLU A 338 -18.38 -10.11 5.88
N ASN A 339 -18.19 -8.90 6.37
CA ASN A 339 -19.03 -8.40 7.46
C ASN A 339 -20.46 -8.16 6.97
N GLU A 340 -21.43 -8.07 7.90
CA GLU A 340 -22.85 -7.90 7.56
C GLU A 340 -23.12 -6.68 6.64
N SER A 341 -22.33 -5.61 6.77
CA SER A 341 -22.49 -4.41 5.94
C SER A 341 -22.01 -4.56 4.49
N LEU A 342 -21.16 -5.54 4.19
CA LEU A 342 -20.61 -5.81 2.86
C LEU A 342 -21.13 -7.13 2.25
N ALA A 343 -21.81 -7.94 3.06
CA ALA A 343 -22.34 -9.25 2.67
C ALA A 343 -23.20 -9.20 1.41
N TYR A 344 -23.93 -8.10 1.19
CA TYR A 344 -24.83 -7.94 0.03
C TYR A 344 -24.12 -8.20 -1.32
N TYR A 345 -22.84 -7.88 -1.44
CA TYR A 345 -22.10 -8.07 -2.69
C TYR A 345 -21.89 -9.56 -2.98
N LEU A 346 -21.43 -10.31 -1.98
CA LEU A 346 -21.24 -11.76 -2.10
C LEU A 346 -22.55 -12.52 -2.09
N ASP A 347 -23.60 -12.02 -1.45
CA ASP A 347 -24.91 -12.67 -1.49
C ASP A 347 -25.53 -12.57 -2.90
N ALA A 348 -25.35 -11.43 -3.58
CA ALA A 348 -25.82 -11.24 -4.95
C ALA A 348 -24.96 -11.95 -6.01
N ASN A 349 -23.63 -11.99 -5.83
CA ASN A 349 -22.68 -12.45 -6.86
C ASN A 349 -21.94 -13.75 -6.50
N GLY A 350 -22.09 -14.27 -5.28
CA GLY A 350 -21.25 -15.34 -4.74
C GLY A 350 -21.34 -16.64 -5.52
N MET A 351 -22.53 -16.99 -6.04
CA MET A 351 -22.70 -18.15 -6.91
C MET A 351 -21.86 -18.02 -8.19
N GLU A 352 -21.93 -16.88 -8.85
CA GLU A 352 -21.20 -16.65 -10.10
C GLU A 352 -19.69 -16.58 -9.88
N ILE A 353 -19.25 -15.91 -8.80
CA ILE A 353 -17.84 -15.89 -8.39
C ILE A 353 -17.34 -17.33 -8.15
N MET A 354 -18.08 -18.12 -7.37
CA MET A 354 -17.79 -19.53 -7.11
C MET A 354 -17.68 -20.33 -8.42
N GLU A 355 -18.62 -20.14 -9.35
CA GLU A 355 -18.62 -20.84 -10.64
C GLU A 355 -17.38 -20.52 -11.46
N HIS A 356 -16.94 -19.26 -11.53
CA HIS A 356 -15.70 -18.89 -12.20
C HIS A 356 -14.46 -19.56 -11.58
N PHE A 357 -14.37 -19.61 -10.25
CA PHE A 357 -13.27 -20.31 -9.57
C PHE A 357 -13.29 -21.82 -9.84
N LEU A 358 -14.47 -22.45 -9.81
CA LEU A 358 -14.62 -23.88 -10.14
C LEU A 358 -14.30 -24.17 -11.60
N GLU A 359 -14.75 -23.35 -12.54
CA GLU A 359 -14.45 -23.49 -13.96
C GLU A 359 -12.93 -23.47 -14.22
N HIS A 360 -12.24 -22.53 -13.59
CA HIS A 360 -10.82 -22.31 -13.82
C HIS A 360 -9.89 -23.18 -12.98
N ASN A 361 -10.38 -23.80 -11.90
CA ASN A 361 -9.64 -24.72 -11.03
C ASN A 361 -10.23 -26.14 -11.01
N LYS A 362 -10.99 -26.54 -12.04
CA LYS A 362 -11.78 -27.79 -12.08
C LYS A 362 -11.05 -29.08 -11.68
N ASP A 363 -9.73 -29.13 -11.88
CA ASP A 363 -8.90 -30.31 -11.59
C ASP A 363 -8.48 -30.38 -10.11
N THR A 364 -8.61 -29.29 -9.35
CA THR A 364 -8.06 -29.14 -7.99
C THR A 364 -9.06 -28.61 -6.96
N LEU A 365 -9.96 -27.71 -7.36
CA LEU A 365 -10.97 -27.11 -6.51
C LEU A 365 -12.27 -27.91 -6.56
N LYS A 366 -12.85 -28.17 -5.38
CA LYS A 366 -14.16 -28.81 -5.23
C LYS A 366 -15.12 -27.85 -4.53
N ALA A 367 -16.41 -27.95 -4.85
CA ALA A 367 -17.44 -27.10 -4.25
C ALA A 367 -17.48 -27.21 -2.71
N ASP A 368 -17.15 -28.38 -2.14
CA ASP A 368 -17.06 -28.60 -0.69
C ASP A 368 -15.92 -27.84 -0.02
N ASN A 369 -14.92 -27.42 -0.79
CA ASN A 369 -13.76 -26.66 -0.32
C ASN A 369 -13.90 -25.15 -0.63
N ILE A 370 -15.12 -24.71 -0.95
CA ILE A 370 -15.46 -23.30 -1.11
C ILE A 370 -16.39 -22.91 0.03
N SER A 371 -16.11 -21.80 0.70
CA SER A 371 -16.98 -21.21 1.70
C SER A 371 -17.17 -19.72 1.41
N ILE A 372 -18.42 -19.27 1.29
CA ILE A 372 -18.79 -17.86 1.13
C ILE A 372 -19.74 -17.49 2.25
N ASN A 373 -19.38 -16.52 3.09
CA ASN A 373 -20.15 -16.11 4.28
C ASN A 373 -20.56 -17.31 5.16
N ASP A 374 -19.60 -18.21 5.39
CA ASP A 374 -19.76 -19.46 6.15
C ASP A 374 -20.76 -20.48 5.54
N ILE A 375 -21.28 -20.24 4.32
CA ILE A 375 -22.08 -21.18 3.51
C ILE A 375 -21.15 -21.97 2.58
N LYS A 376 -21.27 -23.30 2.56
CA LYS A 376 -20.48 -24.15 1.67
C LYS A 376 -20.91 -24.01 0.22
N GLY A 377 -19.96 -24.11 -0.71
CA GLY A 377 -20.22 -24.01 -2.15
C GLY A 377 -21.19 -25.07 -2.67
N ALA A 378 -21.20 -26.27 -2.10
CA ALA A 378 -22.17 -27.32 -2.44
C ALA A 378 -23.61 -26.91 -2.11
N ASP A 379 -23.81 -26.22 -0.98
CA ASP A 379 -25.13 -25.77 -0.52
C ASP A 379 -25.60 -24.53 -1.32
N LEU A 380 -24.68 -23.63 -1.69
CA LEU A 380 -24.99 -22.46 -2.54
C LEU A 380 -25.64 -22.88 -3.88
N ARG A 381 -25.15 -23.97 -4.50
CA ARG A 381 -25.73 -24.51 -5.74
C ARG A 381 -27.19 -24.97 -5.61
N LEU A 382 -27.61 -25.37 -4.41
CA LEU A 382 -28.99 -25.78 -4.16
C LEU A 382 -29.90 -24.55 -4.00
N VAL A 383 -29.40 -23.48 -3.39
CA VAL A 383 -30.15 -22.23 -3.14
C VAL A 383 -30.38 -21.42 -4.42
N GLY A 384 -29.40 -21.31 -5.31
CA GLY A 384 -29.60 -20.52 -6.55
C GLY A 384 -30.58 -21.15 -7.55
N ASN A 385 -30.81 -22.46 -7.47
CA ASN A 385 -31.82 -23.14 -8.30
C ASN A 385 -33.25 -22.94 -7.81
N THR A 386 -33.46 -22.38 -6.62
CA THR A 386 -34.80 -22.18 -6.07
C THR A 386 -35.44 -20.84 -6.41
N GLY A 387 -34.72 -19.91 -7.06
CA GLY A 387 -35.25 -18.62 -7.50
C GLY A 387 -35.66 -17.71 -6.34
N TRP A 388 -34.92 -16.64 -6.10
CA TRP A 388 -35.36 -15.55 -5.23
C TRP A 388 -36.35 -14.64 -5.94
#